data_AF-A0A836QSI1-F1
#
_entry.id   AF-A0A836QSI1-F1
#
_cell.length_a   1.000
_cell.length_b   1.000
_cell.length_c   1.000
_cell.angle_alpha   90.00
_cell.angle_beta   90.00
_cell.angle_gamma   90.00
#
_symmetry.space_group_name_H-M   'P 1'
#
loop_
_entity.id
_entity.type
_entity.pdbx_description
1 polymer ?
#
loop_
_entity_poly.entity_id
_entity_poly.type
_entity_poly.pdbx_seq_one_letter_code
_entity_poly.pdbx_strand_id
1 'polypeptide(L)'
;MNDPHETYMNNLVPMVVETTNRGERAYDIYSRLLKERIIFLTGGVDDGVASLVCAQMLYLESENPTKDIAFYINSPGGIVTSGLAIYDTMRYIRPDV
;
A
#
# COMPACT_ATOMS: atom_id res chain seq x y z
N MET A 1 3.21 -33.00 0.73
CA MET A 1 4.34 -32.10 1.04
C MET A 1 3.81 -30.72 0.73
N ASN A 2 3.36 -29.98 1.75
CA ASN A 2 2.79 -28.65 1.53
C ASN A 2 3.91 -27.76 1.01
N ASP A 3 3.68 -27.09 -0.12
CA ASP A 3 4.65 -26.18 -0.70
C ASP A 3 4.92 -25.06 0.34
N PRO A 4 6.18 -24.76 0.71
CA PRO A 4 6.46 -23.63 1.59
C PRO A 4 5.85 -22.32 1.05
N HIS A 5 5.61 -22.19 -0.25
CA HIS A 5 4.88 -21.06 -0.84
C HIS A 5 3.39 -21.00 -0.46
N GLU A 6 2.70 -22.14 -0.29
CA GLU A 6 1.30 -22.19 0.17
C GLU A 6 1.17 -21.74 1.63
N THR A 7 2.19 -21.98 2.46
CA THR A 7 2.19 -21.56 3.88
C THR A 7 2.21 -20.03 4.01
N TYR A 8 2.78 -19.31 3.04
CA TYR A 8 2.75 -17.84 2.96
C TYR A 8 1.48 -17.26 2.31
N MET A 9 0.60 -18.10 1.75
CA MET A 9 -0.66 -17.65 1.13
C MET A 9 -1.86 -17.73 2.09
N ASN A 10 -1.67 -18.29 3.29
CA ASN A 10 -2.64 -18.24 4.36
C ASN A 10 -2.51 -16.93 5.16
N ASN A 11 -2.53 -15.80 4.45
CA ASN A 11 -2.40 -14.47 5.03
C ASN A 11 -3.74 -14.02 5.62
N LEU A 12 -4.14 -14.59 6.77
CA LEU A 12 -5.08 -13.86 7.63
C LEU A 12 -4.39 -12.56 8.05
N VAL A 13 -4.71 -11.48 7.33
CA VAL A 13 -4.22 -10.15 7.68
C VAL A 13 -4.79 -9.82 9.06
N PRO A 14 -3.94 -9.54 10.06
CA PRO A 14 -4.42 -9.28 11.41
C PRO A 14 -5.30 -8.04 11.42
N MET A 15 -6.41 -8.14 12.11
CA MET A 15 -7.35 -7.04 12.31
C MET A 15 -6.99 -6.27 13.58
N VAL A 16 -6.98 -4.94 13.48
CA VAL A 16 -6.73 -4.02 14.58
C VAL A 16 -8.00 -3.24 14.89
N VAL A 17 -8.35 -3.14 16.17
CA VAL A 17 -9.51 -2.36 16.62
C VAL A 17 -9.03 -0.98 17.03
N GLU A 18 -9.59 0.06 16.43
CA GLU A 18 -9.36 1.46 16.76
C GLU A 18 -10.57 1.99 17.55
N THR A 19 -10.32 2.41 18.79
CA THR A 19 -11.32 3.07 19.65
C THR A 19 -11.40 4.55 19.28
N THR A 20 -12.52 4.98 18.70
CA THR A 20 -12.78 6.40 18.43
C THR A 20 -13.86 6.92 19.39
N ASN A 21 -13.96 8.25 19.55
CA ASN A 21 -15.03 8.87 20.35
C ASN A 21 -16.46 8.53 19.90
N ARG A 22 -16.64 7.91 18.72
CA ARG A 22 -17.92 7.46 18.16
C ARG A 22 -18.10 5.93 18.18
N GLY A 23 -17.16 5.18 18.76
CA GLY A 23 -17.21 3.71 18.88
C GLY A 23 -15.95 3.02 18.36
N GLU A 24 -15.97 1.68 18.37
CA GLU A 24 -14.90 0.81 17.89
C GLU A 24 -15.05 0.52 16.39
N ARG A 25 -13.96 0.70 15.64
CA ARG A 25 -13.88 0.28 14.23
C ARG A 25 -12.71 -0.68 14.05
N ALA A 26 -12.98 -1.83 13.43
CA ALA A 26 -11.96 -2.79 13.06
C ALA A 26 -11.44 -2.47 11.66
N TYR A 27 -10.11 -2.40 11.52
CA TYR A 27 -9.42 -2.27 10.23
C TYR A 27 -8.43 -3.41 10.10
N ASP A 28 -8.13 -3.82 8.88
CA ASP A 28 -6.94 -4.62 8.66
C ASP A 28 -5.67 -3.76 8.93
N ILE A 29 -4.56 -4.41 9.27
CA ILE A 29 -3.31 -3.69 9.61
C ILE A 29 -2.83 -2.77 8.48
N TYR A 30 -3.01 -3.13 7.21
CA TYR A 30 -2.58 -2.32 6.07
C TYR A 30 -3.45 -1.08 5.90
N SER A 31 -4.77 -1.21 6.06
CA SER A 31 -5.73 -0.11 6.09
C SER A 31 -5.42 0.85 7.24
N ARG A 32 -5.00 0.34 8.40
CA ARG A 32 -4.58 1.19 9.52
C ARG A 32 -3.28 1.95 9.20
N LEU A 33 -2.32 1.32 8.54
CA LEU A 33 -1.06 1.95 8.13
C LEU A 33 -1.25 2.95 6.98
N LEU A 34 -2.18 2.68 6.05
CA LEU A 34 -2.52 3.61 4.98
C LEU A 34 -3.10 4.91 5.53
N LYS A 35 -3.88 4.87 6.62
CA LYS A 35 -4.31 6.08 7.33
C LYS A 35 -3.15 6.90 7.89
N GLU A 36 -2.05 6.26 8.28
CA GLU A 36 -0.78 6.93 8.65
C GLU A 36 0.05 7.32 7.42
N ARG A 37 -0.52 7.21 6.21
CA ARG A 37 0.11 7.53 4.93
C ARG A 37 1.30 6.63 4.58
N ILE A 38 1.24 5.37 5.01
CA ILE A 38 2.26 4.37 4.74
C ILE A 38 1.77 3.43 3.64
N ILE A 39 2.54 3.33 2.55
CA ILE A 39 2.29 2.41 1.43
C ILE A 39 3.40 1.36 1.38
N PHE A 40 3.03 0.10 1.16
CA PHE A 40 3.97 -1.01 0.99
C PHE A 40 3.92 -1.55 -0.44
N LEU A 41 5.09 -1.65 -1.06
CA LEU A 41 5.31 -2.42 -2.28
C LEU A 41 6.09 -3.68 -1.94
N THR A 42 5.40 -4.82 -1.87
CA THR A 42 6.01 -6.11 -1.54
C THR A 42 5.81 -7.12 -2.67
N GLY A 43 6.83 -7.93 -2.94
CA GLY A 43 6.77 -8.94 -4.00
C GLY A 43 6.90 -8.35 -5.41
N GLY A 44 6.53 -9.14 -6.42
CA GLY A 44 6.70 -8.77 -7.83
C GLY A 44 5.84 -7.58 -8.24
N VAL A 45 6.37 -6.73 -9.12
CA VAL A 45 5.61 -5.61 -9.69
C VAL A 45 4.88 -6.08 -10.94
N ASP A 46 3.56 -6.18 -10.85
CA ASP A 46 2.66 -6.39 -11.99
C ASP A 46 1.67 -5.23 -12.13
N ASP A 47 0.82 -5.29 -13.16
CA ASP A 47 -0.16 -4.22 -13.43
C ASP A 47 -1.20 -4.08 -12.31
N GLY A 48 -1.55 -5.16 -11.61
CA GLY A 48 -2.48 -5.13 -10.50
C GLY A 48 -1.89 -4.42 -9.28
N VAL A 49 -0.67 -4.79 -8.90
CA VAL A 49 0.07 -4.14 -7.82
C VAL A 49 0.32 -2.66 -8.14
N ALA A 50 0.75 -2.35 -9.35
CA ALA A 50 0.97 -0.96 -9.76
C ALA A 50 -0.32 -0.14 -9.70
N SER A 51 -1.45 -0.68 -10.18
CA SER A 51 -2.74 0.00 -10.11
C SER A 51 -3.18 0.27 -8.66
N LEU A 52 -2.93 -0.66 -7.73
CA LEU A 52 -3.26 -0.49 -6.31
C LEU A 52 -2.40 0.60 -5.66
N VAL A 53 -1.09 0.59 -5.90
CA VAL A 53 -0.16 1.59 -5.37
C VAL A 53 -0.49 2.99 -5.90
N CYS A 54 -0.77 3.12 -7.19
CA CYS A 54 -1.15 4.40 -7.79
C CYS A 54 -2.47 4.92 -7.18
N ALA A 55 -3.47 4.06 -7.01
CA ALA A 55 -4.74 4.43 -6.37
C ALA A 55 -4.54 4.90 -4.92
N GLN A 56 -3.67 4.24 -4.15
CA GLN A 56 -3.32 4.64 -2.79
C GLN A 56 -2.63 6.01 -2.75
N MET A 57 -1.67 6.27 -3.65
CA MET A 57 -0.99 7.57 -3.72
C MET A 57 -1.97 8.72 -4.03
N LEU A 58 -2.86 8.53 -5.02
CA LEU A 58 -3.87 9.52 -5.38
C LEU A 58 -4.90 9.74 -4.26
N TYR A 59 -5.28 8.68 -3.55
CA TYR A 59 -6.14 8.80 -2.38
C TYR A 59 -5.48 9.65 -1.28
N LEU A 60 -4.21 9.38 -0.95
CA LEU A 60 -3.49 10.13 0.08
C LEU A 60 -3.23 11.58 -0.31
N GLU A 61 -2.99 11.87 -1.60
CA GLU A 61 -2.94 13.23 -2.12
C GLU A 61 -4.27 13.96 -1.90
N SER A 62 -5.40 13.30 -2.24
CA SER A 62 -6.73 13.89 -2.10
C SER A 62 -7.12 14.19 -0.64
N GLU A 63 -6.66 13.37 0.31
CA GLU A 63 -6.88 13.61 1.74
C GLU A 63 -6.06 14.78 2.26
N ASN A 64 -4.77 14.81 1.92
CA ASN A 64 -3.89 15.91 2.29
C ASN A 64 -2.71 16.02 1.31
N PRO A 65 -2.68 17.03 0.44
CA PRO A 65 -1.63 17.19 -0.56
C PRO A 65 -0.31 17.75 0.01
N THR A 66 -0.28 18.15 1.29
CA THR A 66 0.89 18.79 1.92
C THR A 66 1.66 17.87 2.85
N LYS A 67 1.10 16.71 3.19
CA LYS A 67 1.76 15.73 4.07
C LYS A 67 2.45 14.67 3.25
N ASP A 68 3.65 14.29 3.66
CA ASP A 68 4.44 13.26 2.98
C ASP A 68 3.77 11.88 3.02
N ILE A 69 4.17 11.01 2.10
CA ILE A 69 3.76 9.62 2.00
C ILE A 69 5.00 8.76 2.24
N ALA A 70 4.93 7.84 3.20
CA ALA A 70 6.05 6.93 3.45
C ALA A 70 5.91 5.69 2.56
N PHE A 71 6.78 5.55 1.56
CA PHE A 71 6.75 4.42 0.63
C PHE A 71 7.82 3.37 0.96
N TYR A 72 7.40 2.22 1.48
CA TYR A 72 8.28 1.11 1.84
C TYR A 72 8.34 0.08 0.70
N ILE A 73 9.56 -0.22 0.25
CA ILE A 73 9.78 -1.09 -0.91
C ILE A 73 10.54 -2.35 -0.48
N ASN A 74 9.94 -3.51 -0.73
CA ASN A 74 10.56 -4.83 -0.66
C ASN A 74 10.12 -5.66 -1.87
N SER A 75 10.67 -5.31 -3.03
CA SER A 75 10.31 -5.91 -4.30
C SER A 75 11.55 -6.39 -5.06
N PRO A 76 11.54 -7.59 -5.67
CA PRO A 76 12.57 -8.01 -6.61
C PRO A 76 12.44 -7.31 -7.99
N GLY A 77 11.49 -6.39 -8.15
CA GLY A 77 11.14 -5.78 -9.43
C GLY A 77 10.01 -6.53 -10.14
N GLY A 78 9.86 -6.29 -11.45
CA GLY A 78 8.81 -6.90 -12.26
C GLY A 78 8.67 -6.24 -13.62
N ILE A 79 7.43 -6.01 -14.04
CA ILE A 79 7.09 -5.42 -15.33
C ILE A 79 7.51 -3.93 -15.33
N VAL A 80 8.32 -3.56 -16.33
CA VAL A 80 8.89 -2.20 -16.44
C VAL A 80 7.79 -1.14 -16.58
N THR A 81 6.77 -1.39 -17.39
CA THR A 81 5.66 -0.44 -17.60
C THR A 81 4.87 -0.18 -16.33
N SER A 82 4.64 -1.23 -15.53
CA SER A 82 3.95 -1.12 -14.24
C SER A 82 4.81 -0.34 -13.23
N GLY A 83 6.13 -0.55 -13.23
CA GLY A 83 7.06 0.26 -12.45
C GLY A 83 7.10 1.73 -12.88
N LEU A 84 7.04 2.01 -14.19
CA LEU A 84 6.96 3.38 -14.72
C LEU A 84 5.65 4.05 -14.33
N ALA A 85 4.52 3.34 -14.33
CA ALA A 85 3.25 3.89 -13.87
C ALA A 85 3.30 4.35 -12.40
N ILE A 86 3.93 3.56 -11.54
CA ILE A 86 4.17 3.94 -10.12
C ILE A 86 5.07 5.18 -10.07
N TYR A 87 6.18 5.17 -10.80
CA TYR A 87 7.14 6.28 -10.83
C TYR A 87 6.52 7.59 -11.32
N ASP A 88 5.76 7.56 -12.40
CA ASP A 88 5.08 8.73 -12.96
C ASP A 88 4.04 9.27 -11.98
N THR A 89 3.32 8.38 -11.29
CA THR A 89 2.36 8.77 -10.25
C THR A 89 3.08 9.45 -9.08
N MET A 90 4.20 8.91 -8.60
CA MET A 90 5.02 9.54 -7.55
C MET A 90 5.49 10.95 -7.94
N ARG A 91 5.79 11.19 -9.23
CA ARG A 91 6.22 12.50 -9.72
C ARG A 91 5.06 13.45 -9.98
N TYR A 92 3.87 12.93 -10.22
CA TYR A 92 2.66 13.72 -10.49
C TYR A 92 2.04 14.29 -9.22
N ILE A 93 1.98 13.48 -8.16
CA ILE A 93 1.34 13.87 -6.90
C ILE A 93 2.14 14.97 -6.19
N ARG A 94 1.44 15.84 -5.45
CA ARG A 94 2.07 16.92 -4.67
C ARG A 94 2.83 16.47 -3.42
N PRO A 95 2.37 15.47 -2.64
CA PRO A 95 3.12 14.96 -1.50
C PRO A 95 4.51 14.49 -1.89
N ASP A 96 5.49 14.74 -1.02
CA ASP A 96 6.78 14.06 -1.12
C ASP A 96 6.60 12.57 -0.75
N VAL A 97 7.29 11.70 -1.49
CA VAL A 97 7.21 10.23 -1.37
C VAL A 97 8.59 9.64 -1.09
#